data_AF-A0A7F8PXR2-F1
#
_entry.id   AF-A0A7F8PXR2-F1
#
_cell.length_a   1.000
_cell.length_b   1.000
_cell.length_c   1.000
_cell.angle_alpha   90.00
_cell.angle_beta   90.00
_cell.angle_gamma   90.00
#
_symmetry.space_group_name_H-M   'P 1'
#
loop_
_entity.id
_entity.type
_entity.pdbx_description
1 polymer ?
#
loop_
_entity_poly.entity_id
_entity_poly.type
_entity_poly.pdbx_seq_one_letter_code
_entity_poly.pdbx_strand_id
1 'polypeptide(L)'
;MKHYSPTDYVNWLEEYKVRQKAGLEARKIVASFSKRFFSEHVPCNGFSDIENLEGPEIFFEDELVCILNMEGRKALTWKYYAKKILYYLRQQKILNNLKAFLQQPDDYESYLEGAVYIDQYCNPLSDISLKDIQAQIDSIVELVCKTLRGINSRHPSLAFKAGESSMIMEIELQSQVLDAMNYVLYDQLKFKGNRMDYYNALNLYMHQVLIRRTGIPISMSLLYLTIARQLGVPLEPVNFPSHFLLRWCQGAEG
;
A
#
# COMPACT_ATOMS: atom_id res chain seq x y z
N MET A 1 5.60 -22.14 -4.46
CA MET A 1 4.89 -22.30 -5.75
C MET A 1 4.32 -21.00 -6.34
N LYS A 2 4.40 -19.83 -5.69
CA LYS A 2 3.89 -18.55 -6.24
C LYS A 2 4.70 -17.95 -7.42
N HIS A 3 5.88 -18.49 -7.74
CA HIS A 3 6.85 -17.86 -8.65
C HIS A 3 7.18 -18.66 -9.91
N TYR A 4 6.55 -19.82 -10.11
CA TYR A 4 6.78 -20.64 -11.29
C TYR A 4 5.46 -20.79 -12.03
N SER A 5 5.44 -20.43 -13.32
CA SER A 5 4.28 -20.75 -14.16
C SER A 5 4.22 -22.26 -14.39
N PRO A 6 3.03 -22.87 -14.50
CA PRO A 6 2.90 -24.27 -14.92
C PRO A 6 3.53 -24.56 -16.29
N THR A 7 3.79 -23.53 -17.09
CA THR A 7 4.37 -23.61 -18.43
C THR A 7 5.89 -23.49 -18.45
N ASP A 8 6.53 -23.12 -17.34
CA ASP A 8 7.97 -22.87 -17.32
C ASP A 8 8.74 -24.18 -17.18
N TYR A 9 9.70 -24.42 -18.08
CA TYR A 9 10.69 -25.47 -17.88
C TYR A 9 11.71 -25.00 -16.83
N VAL A 10 11.65 -25.58 -15.64
CA VAL A 10 12.55 -25.25 -14.52
C VAL A 10 13.51 -26.40 -14.30
N ASN A 11 14.82 -26.12 -14.38
CA ASN A 11 15.84 -27.08 -13.97
C ASN A 11 15.94 -27.09 -12.43
N TRP A 12 15.16 -27.97 -11.81
CA TRP A 12 15.07 -28.07 -10.35
C TRP A 12 16.40 -28.33 -9.63
N LEU A 13 17.36 -28.98 -10.28
CA LEU A 13 18.67 -29.23 -9.69
C LEU A 13 19.48 -27.93 -9.57
N GLU A 14 19.52 -27.14 -10.64
CA GLU A 14 20.20 -25.85 -10.62
C GLU A 14 19.47 -24.86 -9.71
N GLU A 15 18.14 -24.85 -9.76
CA GLU A 15 17.28 -24.07 -8.86
C GLU A 15 17.60 -24.34 -7.38
N TYR A 16 17.67 -25.63 -7.02
CA TYR A 16 18.04 -26.06 -5.67
C TYR A 16 19.44 -25.59 -5.28
N LYS A 17 20.43 -25.72 -6.17
CA LYS A 17 21.81 -25.26 -5.89
C LYS A 17 21.86 -23.76 -5.64
N VAL A 18 21.18 -22.97 -6.47
CA VAL A 18 21.11 -21.50 -6.31
C VAL A 18 20.43 -21.14 -5.00
N ARG A 19 19.28 -21.75 -4.71
CA ARG A 19 18.55 -21.56 -3.43
C ARG A 19 19.40 -21.94 -2.22
N GLN A 20 20.11 -23.06 -2.29
CA GLN A 20 20.99 -23.52 -1.21
C GLN A 20 22.16 -22.55 -0.99
N LYS A 21 22.78 -22.05 -2.06
CA LYS A 21 23.86 -21.04 -1.98
C LYS A 21 23.35 -19.76 -1.31
N ALA A 22 22.22 -19.21 -1.78
CA ALA A 22 21.61 -18.01 -1.22
C ALA A 22 21.24 -18.20 0.27
N GLY A 23 20.71 -19.37 0.65
CA GLY A 23 20.36 -19.66 2.04
C GLY A 23 21.60 -19.74 2.95
N LEU A 24 22.69 -20.35 2.49
CA LEU A 24 23.96 -20.35 3.23
C LEU A 24 24.52 -18.94 3.41
N GLU A 25 24.42 -18.10 2.38
CA GLU A 25 24.84 -16.70 2.44
C GLU A 25 24.00 -15.88 3.42
N ALA A 26 22.67 -16.00 3.38
CA ALA A 26 21.77 -15.35 4.34
C ALA A 26 22.13 -15.69 5.79
N ARG A 27 22.36 -16.97 6.08
CA ARG A 27 22.79 -17.42 7.41
C ARG A 27 24.15 -16.85 7.81
N LYS A 28 25.11 -16.77 6.88
CA LYS A 28 26.43 -16.16 7.14
C LYS A 28 26.30 -14.68 7.49
N ILE A 29 25.49 -13.93 6.75
CA ILE A 29 25.26 -12.49 7.00
C ILE A 29 24.55 -12.29 8.35
N VAL A 30 23.49 -13.04 8.63
CA VAL A 30 22.80 -12.98 9.95
C VAL A 30 23.75 -13.30 11.10
N ALA A 31 24.62 -14.30 10.94
CA ALA A 31 25.65 -14.63 11.93
C ALA A 31 26.69 -13.51 12.09
N SER A 32 27.10 -12.86 11.00
CA SER A 32 28.02 -11.72 11.02
C SER A 32 27.43 -10.53 11.77
N PHE A 33 26.17 -10.15 11.48
CA PHE A 33 25.45 -9.10 12.20
C PHE A 33 25.34 -9.41 13.69
N SER A 34 25.03 -10.67 14.01
CA SER A 34 24.96 -11.14 15.40
C SER A 34 26.27 -10.99 16.15
N LYS A 35 27.41 -11.04 15.47
CA LYS A 35 28.74 -10.81 16.08
C LYS A 35 29.11 -9.33 16.13
N ARG A 36 28.82 -8.58 15.06
CA ARG A 36 29.24 -7.18 14.88
C ARG A 36 28.44 -6.20 15.71
N PHE A 37 27.13 -6.41 15.85
CA PHE A 37 26.21 -5.39 16.37
C PHE A 37 25.49 -5.84 17.65
N PHE A 38 25.87 -6.96 18.28
CA PHE A 38 25.15 -7.51 19.43
C PHE A 38 24.84 -6.48 20.53
N SER A 39 25.78 -5.58 20.82
CA SER A 39 25.68 -4.53 21.83
C SER A 39 25.39 -3.14 21.27
N GLU A 40 25.24 -2.99 19.95
CA GLU A 40 25.20 -1.70 19.27
C GLU A 40 24.04 -1.61 18.28
N HIS A 41 23.60 -0.39 17.97
CA HIS A 41 22.64 -0.20 16.89
C HIS A 41 23.31 -0.50 15.54
N VAL A 42 22.59 -1.14 14.61
CA VAL A 42 23.10 -1.34 13.25
C VAL A 42 23.09 0.01 12.54
N PRO A 43 24.25 0.59 12.16
CA PRO A 43 24.31 1.87 11.47
C PRO A 43 23.76 1.74 10.04
N CYS A 44 23.44 2.86 9.39
CA CYS A 44 22.89 2.84 8.02
C CYS A 44 23.82 2.14 7.01
N ASN A 45 25.14 2.33 7.14
CA ASN A 45 26.14 1.64 6.31
C ASN A 45 26.42 0.19 6.75
N GLY A 46 25.78 -0.29 7.83
CA GLY A 46 25.93 -1.65 8.33
C GLY A 46 25.38 -2.72 7.38
N PHE A 47 24.65 -2.32 6.35
CA PHE A 47 24.02 -3.19 5.36
C PHE A 47 24.79 -3.30 4.03
N SER A 48 26.00 -2.74 3.92
CA SER A 48 26.82 -2.77 2.69
C SER A 48 27.05 -4.19 2.16
N ASP A 49 27.16 -5.18 3.05
CA ASP A 49 27.38 -6.58 2.69
C ASP A 49 26.19 -7.20 1.94
N ILE A 50 25.03 -6.55 1.98
CA ILE A 50 23.77 -6.99 1.38
C ILE A 50 23.57 -6.35 -0.01
N GLU A 51 24.26 -5.26 -0.32
CA GLU A 51 24.12 -4.55 -1.60
C GLU A 51 24.71 -5.33 -2.78
N ASN A 52 25.57 -6.32 -2.50
CA ASN A 52 26.30 -7.12 -3.50
C ASN A 52 25.88 -8.60 -3.51
N LEU A 53 24.65 -8.93 -3.09
CA LEU A 53 24.18 -10.32 -3.07
C LEU A 53 24.16 -10.93 -4.48
N GLU A 54 24.70 -12.14 -4.61
CA GLU A 54 24.69 -12.87 -5.88
C GLU A 54 23.41 -13.71 -6.03
N GLY A 55 22.74 -13.58 -7.17
CA GLY A 55 21.59 -14.42 -7.54
C GLY A 55 20.23 -13.84 -7.15
N PRO A 56 19.14 -14.60 -7.31
CA PRO A 56 17.79 -14.09 -7.08
C PRO A 56 17.54 -13.74 -5.61
N GLU A 57 17.24 -12.46 -5.34
CA GLU A 57 16.94 -11.92 -3.99
C GLU A 57 15.86 -12.72 -3.26
N ILE A 58 14.92 -13.30 -4.00
CA ILE A 58 13.81 -14.06 -3.44
C ILE A 58 14.25 -15.27 -2.61
N PHE A 59 15.34 -15.94 -2.97
CA PHE A 59 15.83 -17.08 -2.18
C PHE A 59 16.52 -16.64 -0.90
N PHE A 60 17.14 -15.46 -0.94
CA PHE A 60 17.69 -14.83 0.24
C PHE A 60 16.57 -14.43 1.21
N GLU A 61 15.52 -13.76 0.70
CA GLU A 61 14.33 -13.42 1.50
C GLU A 61 13.65 -14.66 2.09
N ASP A 62 13.46 -15.72 1.30
CA ASP A 62 12.88 -16.99 1.76
C ASP A 62 13.63 -17.56 2.97
N GLU A 63 14.97 -17.56 2.93
CA GLU A 63 15.78 -18.05 4.05
C GLU A 63 15.65 -17.16 5.29
N LEU A 64 15.61 -15.83 5.13
CA LEU A 64 15.37 -14.92 6.24
C LEU A 64 14.00 -15.18 6.89
N VAL A 65 12.97 -15.41 6.09
CA VAL A 65 11.63 -15.78 6.57
C VAL A 65 11.66 -17.13 7.30
N CYS A 66 12.39 -18.13 6.79
CA CYS A 66 12.62 -19.39 7.48
C CYS A 66 13.26 -19.19 8.86
N ILE A 67 14.28 -18.33 8.97
CA ILE A 67 14.93 -18.00 10.26
C ILE A 67 13.92 -17.34 11.22
N LEU A 68 13.10 -16.41 10.73
CA LEU A 68 12.08 -15.73 11.54
C LEU A 68 11.04 -16.70 12.09
N ASN A 69 10.65 -17.69 11.29
CA ASN A 69 9.61 -18.67 11.62
C ASN A 69 10.13 -19.90 12.40
N MET A 70 11.42 -19.96 12.75
CA MET A 70 11.96 -21.04 13.59
C MET A 70 11.18 -21.19 14.90
N GLU A 71 10.92 -22.40 15.37
CA GLU A 71 10.08 -22.63 16.55
C GLU A 71 10.70 -22.13 17.87
N GLY A 72 9.82 -21.65 18.76
CA GLY A 72 10.15 -21.28 20.14
C GLY A 72 11.02 -20.03 20.30
N ARG A 73 11.56 -19.84 21.51
CA ARG A 73 12.48 -18.73 21.87
C ARG A 73 13.94 -19.01 21.51
N LYS A 74 14.22 -19.99 20.67
CA LYS A 74 15.59 -20.28 20.22
C LYS A 74 16.06 -19.21 19.23
N ALA A 75 17.35 -18.88 19.27
CA ALA A 75 18.02 -17.99 18.32
C ALA A 75 17.40 -16.58 18.18
N LEU A 76 16.98 -15.96 19.30
CA LEU A 76 16.36 -14.62 19.29
C LEU A 76 17.23 -13.56 18.58
N THR A 77 18.55 -13.61 18.79
CA THR A 77 19.50 -12.73 18.10
C THR A 77 19.44 -12.91 16.58
N TRP A 78 19.39 -14.15 16.11
CA TRP A 78 19.26 -14.45 14.69
C TRP A 78 17.93 -13.97 14.13
N LYS A 79 16.82 -14.20 14.84
CA LYS A 79 15.49 -13.69 14.45
C LYS A 79 15.49 -12.17 14.37
N TYR A 80 16.09 -11.49 15.34
CA TYR A 80 16.20 -10.03 15.35
C TYR A 80 16.94 -9.51 14.11
N TYR A 81 18.12 -10.07 13.81
CA TYR A 81 18.91 -9.61 12.65
C TYR A 81 18.31 -10.05 11.32
N ALA A 82 17.74 -11.25 11.22
CA ALA A 82 16.99 -11.67 10.05
C ALA A 82 15.83 -10.70 9.77
N LYS A 83 15.12 -10.24 10.82
CA LYS A 83 14.05 -9.24 10.70
C LYS A 83 14.59 -7.93 10.16
N LYS A 84 15.70 -7.42 10.72
CA LYS A 84 16.31 -6.15 10.30
C LYS A 84 16.81 -6.19 8.86
N ILE A 85 17.47 -7.28 8.47
CA ILE A 85 17.97 -7.49 7.11
C ILE A 85 16.80 -7.59 6.12
N LEU A 86 15.78 -8.40 6.43
CA LEU A 86 14.59 -8.53 5.58
C LEU A 86 13.86 -7.20 5.42
N TYR A 87 13.75 -6.43 6.50
CA TYR A 87 13.17 -5.10 6.49
C TYR A 87 13.93 -4.18 5.53
N TYR A 88 15.26 -4.12 5.63
CA TYR A 88 16.11 -3.32 4.77
C TYR A 88 15.95 -3.69 3.28
N LEU A 89 16.05 -4.97 2.95
CA LEU A 89 15.93 -5.47 1.57
C LEU A 89 14.63 -5.04 0.92
N ARG A 90 13.51 -5.33 1.59
CA ARG A 90 12.18 -4.97 1.07
C ARG A 90 12.02 -3.47 0.97
N GLN A 91 12.49 -2.71 1.96
CA GLN A 91 12.42 -1.25 1.94
C GLN A 91 13.20 -0.64 0.77
N GLN A 92 14.38 -1.17 0.42
CA GLN A 92 15.15 -0.72 -0.75
C GLN A 92 14.41 -1.02 -2.06
N LYS A 93 13.85 -2.22 -2.19
CA LYS A 93 13.05 -2.60 -3.35
C LYS A 93 11.83 -1.68 -3.53
N ILE A 94 11.09 -1.43 -2.45
CA ILE A 94 9.94 -0.53 -2.45
C ILE A 94 10.37 0.90 -2.77
N LEU A 95 11.51 1.37 -2.24
CA LEU A 95 12.04 2.70 -2.52
C LEU A 95 12.38 2.87 -4.01
N ASN A 96 12.93 1.85 -4.65
CA ASN A 96 13.21 1.88 -6.09
C ASN A 96 11.90 1.94 -6.90
N ASN A 97 10.89 1.17 -6.51
CA ASN A 97 9.56 1.23 -7.15
C ASN A 97 8.91 2.61 -6.94
N LEU A 98 8.99 3.17 -5.74
CA LEU A 98 8.48 4.51 -5.43
C LEU A 98 9.21 5.58 -6.23
N LYS A 99 10.54 5.49 -6.38
CA LYS A 99 11.30 6.41 -7.25
C LYS A 99 10.81 6.31 -8.70
N ALA A 100 10.63 5.11 -9.23
CA ALA A 100 10.12 4.91 -10.58
C ALA A 100 8.69 5.44 -10.75
N PHE A 101 7.84 5.28 -9.74
CA PHE A 101 6.49 5.86 -9.68
C PHE A 101 6.54 7.41 -9.70
N LEU A 102 7.46 8.03 -8.95
CA LEU A 102 7.64 9.48 -8.94
C LEU A 102 8.23 10.05 -10.24
N GLN A 103 8.71 9.22 -11.16
CA GLN A 103 9.14 9.63 -12.50
C GLN A 103 8.01 9.51 -13.56
N GLN A 104 6.82 9.04 -13.17
CA GLN A 104 5.67 9.05 -14.08
C GLN A 104 5.28 10.50 -14.42
N PRO A 105 4.65 10.74 -15.59
CA PRO A 105 4.26 12.10 -15.97
C PRO A 105 3.17 12.67 -15.05
N ASP A 106 3.02 13.99 -15.01
CA ASP A 106 2.12 14.69 -14.08
C ASP A 106 0.63 14.33 -14.28
N ASP A 107 0.24 13.82 -15.45
CA ASP A 107 -1.11 13.33 -15.75
C ASP A 107 -1.38 11.90 -15.24
N TYR A 108 -0.38 11.26 -14.63
CA TYR A 108 -0.50 9.93 -14.03
C TYR A 108 -1.19 10.00 -12.67
N GLU A 109 -2.52 10.02 -12.67
CA GLU A 109 -3.33 10.19 -11.46
C GLU A 109 -3.58 8.90 -10.66
N SER A 110 -2.53 8.21 -10.23
CA SER A 110 -2.61 7.00 -9.39
C SER A 110 -2.30 7.29 -7.91
N TYR A 111 -3.08 8.19 -7.29
CA TYR A 111 -2.84 8.60 -5.88
C TYR A 111 -2.88 7.41 -4.89
N LEU A 112 -3.77 6.45 -5.13
CA LEU A 112 -3.89 5.26 -4.28
C LEU A 112 -2.61 4.43 -4.33
N GLU A 113 -2.04 4.22 -5.51
CA GLU A 113 -0.79 3.47 -5.67
C GLU A 113 0.37 4.14 -4.95
N GLY A 114 0.49 5.47 -5.07
CA GLY A 114 1.49 6.24 -4.31
C GLY A 114 1.35 6.04 -2.80
N ALA A 115 0.12 6.07 -2.27
CA ALA A 115 -0.12 5.78 -0.86
C ALA A 115 0.21 4.34 -0.48
N VAL A 116 -0.07 3.36 -1.36
CA VAL A 116 0.29 1.95 -1.12
C VAL A 116 1.80 1.76 -1.09
N TYR A 117 2.58 2.45 -1.92
CA TYR A 117 4.04 2.42 -1.80
C TYR A 117 4.53 2.98 -0.47
N ILE A 118 3.91 4.06 0.04
CA ILE A 118 4.23 4.62 1.36
C ILE A 118 3.89 3.60 2.47
N ASP A 119 2.71 2.99 2.41
CA ASP A 119 2.28 1.94 3.34
C ASP A 119 3.29 0.79 3.39
N GLN A 120 3.68 0.28 2.21
CA GLN A 120 4.66 -0.80 2.06
C GLN A 120 6.03 -0.37 2.58
N TYR A 121 6.50 0.84 2.25
CA TYR A 121 7.82 1.32 2.65
C TYR A 121 7.93 1.47 4.18
N CYS A 122 6.87 1.96 4.82
CA CYS A 122 6.81 2.07 6.28
C CYS A 122 6.53 0.73 6.97
N ASN A 123 5.96 -0.25 6.28
CA ASN A 123 5.58 -1.55 6.83
C ASN A 123 6.02 -2.72 5.91
N PRO A 124 7.31 -2.86 5.59
CA PRO A 124 7.78 -3.77 4.53
C PRO A 124 7.62 -5.26 4.86
N LEU A 125 7.36 -5.59 6.13
CA LEU A 125 7.10 -6.96 6.56
C LEU A 125 5.61 -7.32 6.52
N SER A 126 4.73 -6.33 6.34
CA SER A 126 3.29 -6.53 6.23
C SER A 126 2.90 -6.96 4.81
N ASP A 127 1.89 -7.81 4.69
CA ASP A 127 1.33 -8.19 3.39
C ASP A 127 0.35 -7.10 2.93
N ILE A 128 0.87 -6.13 2.19
CA ILE A 128 0.13 -4.96 1.71
C ILE A 128 0.11 -5.00 0.18
N SER A 129 -1.10 -5.12 -0.38
CA SER A 129 -1.33 -5.28 -1.80
C SER A 129 -2.26 -4.19 -2.31
N LEU A 130 -1.85 -3.50 -3.38
CA LEU A 130 -2.69 -2.50 -4.05
C LEU A 130 -4.02 -3.13 -4.49
N LYS A 131 -3.97 -4.37 -4.99
CA LYS A 131 -5.17 -5.11 -5.43
C LYS A 131 -6.16 -5.33 -4.28
N ASP A 132 -5.67 -5.68 -3.10
CA ASP A 132 -6.54 -5.98 -1.96
C ASP A 132 -7.12 -4.71 -1.34
N ILE A 133 -6.36 -3.61 -1.36
CA ILE A 133 -6.84 -2.28 -0.96
C ILE A 133 -7.89 -1.78 -1.96
N GLN A 134 -7.62 -1.92 -3.27
CA GLN A 134 -8.55 -1.55 -4.32
C GLN A 134 -9.86 -2.34 -4.20
N ALA A 135 -9.81 -3.65 -3.99
CA ALA A 135 -11.01 -4.48 -3.81
C ALA A 135 -11.87 -4.05 -2.60
N GLN A 136 -11.22 -3.60 -1.51
CA GLN A 136 -11.94 -3.04 -0.35
C GLN A 136 -12.62 -1.71 -0.70
N ILE A 137 -11.97 -0.85 -1.48
CA ILE A 137 -12.56 0.42 -1.95
C ILE A 137 -13.72 0.14 -2.92
N ASP A 138 -13.55 -0.81 -3.84
CA ASP A 138 -14.59 -1.21 -4.80
C ASP A 138 -15.83 -1.73 -4.06
N SER A 139 -15.64 -2.46 -2.96
CA SER A 139 -16.75 -2.89 -2.08
C SER A 139 -17.49 -1.70 -1.45
N ILE A 140 -16.80 -0.60 -1.13
CA ILE A 140 -17.44 0.64 -0.66
C ILE A 140 -18.18 1.32 -1.82
N VAL A 141 -17.60 1.36 -3.01
CA VAL A 141 -18.22 1.93 -4.21
C VAL A 141 -19.51 1.18 -4.57
N GLU A 142 -19.55 -0.14 -4.43
CA GLU A 142 -20.77 -0.94 -4.58
C GLU A 142 -21.87 -0.53 -3.60
N LEU A 143 -21.53 -0.22 -2.34
CA LEU A 143 -22.48 0.30 -1.35
C LEU A 143 -22.97 1.71 -1.71
N VAL A 144 -22.09 2.57 -2.22
CA VAL A 144 -22.48 3.90 -2.71
C VAL A 144 -23.43 3.77 -3.90
N CYS A 145 -23.10 2.94 -4.90
CA CYS A 145 -23.96 2.63 -6.03
C CYS A 145 -25.33 2.08 -5.60
N LYS A 146 -25.36 1.20 -4.59
CA LYS A 146 -26.62 0.67 -4.04
C LYS A 146 -27.46 1.78 -3.40
N THR A 147 -26.84 2.67 -2.64
CA THR A 147 -27.51 3.84 -2.04
C THR A 147 -28.04 4.78 -3.12
N LEU A 148 -27.20 5.08 -4.12
CA LEU A 148 -27.52 5.97 -5.23
C LEU A 148 -28.67 5.43 -6.08
N ARG A 149 -28.75 4.11 -6.32
CA ARG A 149 -29.91 3.49 -6.99
C ARG A 149 -31.24 3.75 -6.28
N GLY A 150 -31.22 3.87 -4.95
CA GLY A 150 -32.41 4.21 -4.17
C GLY A 150 -32.86 5.66 -4.34
N ILE A 151 -31.92 6.56 -4.65
CA ILE A 151 -32.17 7.99 -4.89
C ILE A 151 -32.55 8.22 -6.36
N ASN A 152 -31.74 7.68 -7.28
CA ASN A 152 -31.88 7.81 -8.73
C ASN A 152 -31.45 6.51 -9.42
N SER A 153 -32.43 5.69 -9.79
CA SER A 153 -32.20 4.36 -10.38
C SER A 153 -31.55 4.37 -11.77
N ARG A 154 -31.58 5.52 -12.46
CA ARG A 154 -30.98 5.72 -13.79
C ARG A 154 -29.77 6.65 -13.77
N HIS A 155 -29.16 6.83 -12.60
CA HIS A 155 -28.00 7.71 -12.46
C HIS A 155 -26.82 7.25 -13.34
N PRO A 156 -26.14 8.15 -14.09
CA PRO A 156 -25.06 7.78 -15.02
C PRO A 156 -23.89 7.03 -14.35
N SER A 157 -23.52 7.40 -13.12
CA SER A 157 -22.44 6.72 -12.36
C SER A 157 -22.65 5.23 -12.17
N LEU A 158 -23.88 4.73 -12.26
CA LEU A 158 -24.18 3.31 -12.11
C LEU A 158 -23.70 2.47 -13.31
N ALA A 159 -23.42 3.13 -14.45
CA ALA A 159 -22.94 2.49 -15.66
C ALA A 159 -21.41 2.56 -15.82
N PHE A 160 -20.72 3.34 -15.00
CA PHE A 160 -19.26 3.48 -15.08
C PHE A 160 -18.57 2.18 -14.68
N LYS A 161 -17.55 1.80 -15.44
CA LYS A 161 -16.70 0.66 -15.12
C LYS A 161 -15.43 1.14 -14.41
N ALA A 162 -14.93 0.31 -13.51
CA ALA A 162 -13.64 0.54 -12.86
C ALA A 162 -12.54 0.74 -13.92
N GLY A 163 -11.86 1.90 -13.86
CA GLY A 163 -10.78 2.27 -14.78
C GLY A 163 -11.19 3.11 -16.00
N GLU A 164 -12.48 3.36 -16.23
CA GLU A 164 -12.92 4.30 -17.26
C GLU A 164 -12.98 5.73 -16.70
N SER A 165 -12.28 6.67 -17.36
CA SER A 165 -12.30 8.09 -16.99
C SER A 165 -13.58 8.76 -17.51
N SER A 166 -14.70 8.43 -16.87
CA SER A 166 -16.02 9.03 -17.18
C SER A 166 -16.32 10.10 -16.14
N MET A 167 -16.76 11.27 -16.61
CA MET A 167 -17.14 12.39 -15.74
C MET A 167 -18.62 12.72 -15.93
N ILE A 168 -19.29 13.05 -14.84
CA ILE A 168 -20.62 13.63 -14.84
C ILE A 168 -20.48 15.12 -15.11
N MET A 169 -21.30 15.71 -15.99
CA MET A 169 -21.24 17.15 -16.27
C MET A 169 -22.19 17.95 -15.38
N GLU A 170 -23.31 17.36 -15.00
CA GLU A 170 -24.37 17.98 -14.23
C GLU A 170 -24.04 18.02 -12.74
N ILE A 171 -23.99 19.23 -12.17
CA ILE A 171 -23.64 19.47 -10.76
C ILE A 171 -24.65 18.81 -9.82
N GLU A 172 -25.94 18.79 -10.18
CA GLU A 172 -26.98 18.14 -9.38
C GLU A 172 -26.78 16.63 -9.29
N LEU A 173 -26.30 15.99 -10.35
CA LEU A 173 -25.99 14.56 -10.37
C LEU A 173 -24.71 14.27 -9.58
N GLN A 174 -23.67 15.11 -9.73
CA GLN A 174 -22.48 15.03 -8.87
C GLN A 174 -22.84 15.16 -7.38
N SER A 175 -23.74 16.09 -7.03
CA SER A 175 -24.24 16.26 -5.65
C SER A 175 -24.89 14.98 -5.11
N GLN A 176 -25.72 14.30 -5.91
CA GLN A 176 -26.36 13.04 -5.50
C GLN A 176 -25.33 11.96 -5.18
N VAL A 177 -24.24 11.89 -5.94
CA VAL A 177 -23.12 10.98 -5.66
C VAL A 177 -22.44 11.34 -4.35
N LEU A 178 -22.11 12.63 -4.14
CA LEU A 178 -21.45 13.10 -2.92
C LEU A 178 -22.30 12.86 -1.68
N ASP A 179 -23.62 13.06 -1.77
CA ASP A 179 -24.56 12.77 -0.67
C ASP A 179 -24.60 11.27 -0.36
N ALA A 180 -24.66 10.41 -1.39
CA ALA A 180 -24.61 8.97 -1.22
C ALA A 180 -23.26 8.50 -0.61
N MET A 181 -22.15 9.10 -1.02
CA MET A 181 -20.83 8.83 -0.46
C MET A 181 -20.74 9.22 1.01
N ASN A 182 -21.21 10.43 1.36
CA ASN A 182 -21.22 10.93 2.73
C ASN A 182 -22.02 10.00 3.64
N TYR A 183 -23.21 9.61 3.20
CA TYR A 183 -24.05 8.67 3.94
C TYR A 183 -23.37 7.30 4.11
N VAL A 184 -22.79 6.72 3.06
CA VAL A 184 -22.12 5.42 3.17
C VAL A 184 -20.88 5.50 4.07
N LEU A 185 -19.99 6.48 3.85
CA LEU A 185 -18.73 6.56 4.58
C LEU A 185 -18.96 6.93 6.05
N TYR A 186 -19.74 7.97 6.33
CA TYR A 186 -19.84 8.55 7.66
C TYR A 186 -21.02 8.02 8.46
N ASP A 187 -22.17 7.76 7.82
CA ASP A 187 -23.36 7.27 8.52
C ASP A 187 -23.44 5.75 8.57
N GLN A 188 -23.16 5.02 7.48
CA GLN A 188 -23.22 3.56 7.48
C GLN A 188 -21.94 2.92 8.00
N LEU A 189 -20.80 3.28 7.41
CA LEU A 189 -19.51 2.65 7.72
C LEU A 189 -18.82 3.28 8.93
N LYS A 190 -19.26 4.47 9.36
CA LYS A 190 -18.73 5.19 10.53
C LYS A 190 -17.25 5.56 10.44
N PHE A 191 -16.78 5.86 9.23
CA PHE A 191 -15.46 6.46 9.06
C PHE A 191 -15.36 7.78 9.82
N LYS A 192 -14.22 8.04 10.45
CA LYS A 192 -14.00 9.27 11.22
C LYS A 192 -12.53 9.67 11.33
N GLY A 193 -12.29 10.94 11.61
CA GLY A 193 -10.96 11.42 11.97
C GLY A 193 -10.54 10.99 13.38
N ASN A 194 -9.28 10.62 13.57
CA ASN A 194 -8.72 10.31 14.88
C ASN A 194 -8.29 11.57 15.63
N ARG A 195 -9.22 12.24 16.30
CA ARG A 195 -8.91 13.48 17.05
C ARG A 195 -8.14 13.21 18.34
N MET A 196 -8.30 12.03 18.93
CA MET A 196 -7.69 11.67 20.22
C MET A 196 -6.22 11.26 20.08
N ASP A 197 -5.87 10.67 18.94
CA ASP A 197 -4.53 10.17 18.65
C ASP A 197 -4.16 10.50 17.20
N TYR A 198 -4.12 11.80 16.90
CA TYR A 198 -3.95 12.33 15.55
C TYR A 198 -2.64 11.89 14.90
N TYR A 199 -1.54 11.94 15.65
CA TYR A 199 -0.19 11.63 15.18
C TYR A 199 0.14 10.15 15.09
N ASN A 200 -0.82 9.27 15.35
CA ASN A 200 -0.62 7.84 15.15
C ASN A 200 -0.39 7.54 13.66
N ALA A 201 0.76 6.95 13.34
CA ALA A 201 1.12 6.58 11.98
C ALA A 201 0.09 5.65 11.31
N LEU A 202 -0.63 4.83 12.08
CA LEU A 202 -1.70 3.97 11.57
C LEU A 202 -2.88 4.75 10.97
N ASN A 203 -3.00 6.05 11.25
CA ASN A 203 -4.01 6.90 10.63
C ASN A 203 -3.61 7.37 9.23
N LEU A 204 -2.33 7.24 8.85
CA LEU A 204 -1.84 7.57 7.51
C LEU A 204 -1.97 6.39 6.55
N TYR A 205 -1.78 5.17 7.06
CA TYR A 205 -1.69 4.00 6.20
C TYR A 205 -3.04 3.55 5.69
N MET A 206 -3.24 3.54 4.36
CA MET A 206 -4.52 3.21 3.74
C MET A 206 -5.06 1.84 4.14
N HIS A 207 -4.19 0.82 4.23
CA HIS A 207 -4.63 -0.50 4.70
C HIS A 207 -5.17 -0.48 6.13
N GLN A 208 -4.62 0.37 7.01
CA GLN A 208 -5.09 0.52 8.39
C GLN A 208 -6.32 1.41 8.48
N VAL A 209 -6.40 2.46 7.65
CA VAL A 209 -7.55 3.37 7.59
C VAL A 209 -8.81 2.61 7.19
N LEU A 210 -8.73 1.70 6.21
CA LEU A 210 -9.86 0.87 5.80
C LEU A 210 -10.32 -0.10 6.90
N ILE A 211 -9.38 -0.75 7.59
CA ILE A 211 -9.68 -1.70 8.68
C ILE A 211 -10.27 -0.97 9.90
N ARG A 212 -9.60 0.10 10.36
CA ARG A 212 -9.95 0.84 11.58
C ARG A 212 -11.06 1.86 11.36
N ARG A 213 -11.38 2.14 10.09
CA ARG A 213 -12.29 3.22 9.64
C ARG A 213 -11.95 4.56 10.28
N THR A 214 -10.67 4.78 10.50
CA THR A 214 -10.16 5.89 11.29
C THR A 214 -8.87 6.41 10.66
N GLY A 215 -8.83 7.70 10.33
CA GLY A 215 -7.71 8.32 9.61
C GLY A 215 -7.43 9.77 10.04
N ILE A 216 -6.62 10.46 9.25
CA ILE A 216 -6.40 11.92 9.33
C ILE A 216 -6.85 12.58 8.02
N PRO A 217 -6.90 13.92 7.91
CA PRO A 217 -7.45 14.59 6.74
C PRO A 217 -6.91 14.11 5.39
N ILE A 218 -5.59 13.90 5.25
CA ILE A 218 -5.01 13.47 3.97
C ILE A 218 -5.42 12.06 3.56
N SER A 219 -5.41 11.09 4.48
CA SER A 219 -5.76 9.70 4.18
C SER A 219 -7.27 9.53 3.97
N MET A 220 -8.08 10.25 4.73
CA MET A 220 -9.53 10.31 4.52
C MET A 220 -9.89 10.98 3.18
N SER A 221 -9.18 12.05 2.82
CA SER A 221 -9.38 12.71 1.52
C SER A 221 -8.97 11.82 0.37
N LEU A 222 -7.89 11.05 0.51
CA LEU A 222 -7.48 10.09 -0.52
C LEU A 222 -8.55 9.02 -0.77
N LEU A 223 -9.11 8.45 0.30
CA LEU A 223 -10.23 7.50 0.20
C LEU A 223 -11.42 8.13 -0.53
N TYR A 224 -11.81 9.33 -0.08
CA TYR A 224 -12.96 10.06 -0.65
C TYR A 224 -12.74 10.38 -2.13
N LEU A 225 -11.57 10.90 -2.48
CA LEU A 225 -11.16 11.22 -3.85
C LEU A 225 -11.18 9.99 -4.76
N THR A 226 -10.67 8.85 -4.27
CA THR A 226 -10.62 7.61 -5.04
C THR A 226 -12.02 7.09 -5.36
N ILE A 227 -12.95 7.14 -4.40
CA ILE A 227 -14.35 6.73 -4.60
C ILE A 227 -15.07 7.71 -5.53
N ALA A 228 -14.92 9.02 -5.32
CA ALA A 228 -15.55 10.07 -6.13
C ALA A 228 -15.17 9.92 -7.61
N ARG A 229 -13.88 9.70 -7.88
CA ARG A 229 -13.36 9.50 -9.24
C ARG A 229 -13.98 8.30 -9.92
N GLN A 230 -14.10 7.15 -9.24
CA GLN A 230 -14.75 5.96 -9.81
C GLN A 230 -16.23 6.18 -10.14
N LEU A 231 -16.89 7.11 -9.44
CA LEU A 231 -18.28 7.48 -9.65
C LEU A 231 -18.43 8.72 -10.57
N GLY A 232 -17.32 9.20 -11.15
CA GLY A 232 -17.24 10.29 -12.11
C GLY A 232 -17.50 11.68 -11.54
N VAL A 233 -17.23 11.89 -10.25
CA VAL A 233 -17.21 13.22 -9.65
C VAL A 233 -15.75 13.72 -9.59
N PRO A 234 -15.39 14.76 -10.35
CA PRO A 234 -14.07 15.34 -10.29
C PRO A 234 -13.90 16.13 -9.00
N LEU A 235 -12.90 15.74 -8.21
CA LEU A 235 -12.45 16.46 -7.01
C LEU A 235 -10.97 16.74 -7.15
N GLU A 236 -10.57 17.94 -6.78
CA GLU A 236 -9.17 18.34 -6.85
C GLU A 236 -8.52 18.34 -5.46
N PRO A 237 -7.36 17.69 -5.30
CA PRO A 237 -6.60 17.80 -4.07
C PRO A 237 -5.96 19.18 -3.94
N VAL A 238 -6.24 19.88 -2.83
CA VAL A 238 -5.68 21.19 -2.52
C VAL A 238 -4.84 21.10 -1.26
N ASN A 239 -3.55 21.43 -1.41
CA ASN A 239 -2.64 21.56 -0.28
C ASN A 239 -2.75 22.97 0.31
N PHE A 240 -3.15 23.05 1.58
CA PHE A 240 -3.23 24.30 2.34
C PHE A 240 -2.28 24.19 3.55
N PRO A 241 -1.69 25.28 4.06
CA PRO A 241 -0.82 25.20 5.22
C PRO A 241 -1.51 24.44 6.39
N SER A 242 -0.89 23.34 6.82
CA SER A 242 -1.40 22.43 7.87
C SER A 242 -2.70 21.67 7.55
N HIS A 243 -3.26 21.80 6.35
CA HIS A 243 -4.54 21.18 5.96
C HIS A 243 -4.50 20.61 4.54
N PHE A 244 -5.12 19.46 4.34
CA PHE A 244 -5.37 18.89 3.02
C PHE A 244 -6.87 18.90 2.77
N LEU A 245 -7.28 19.46 1.65
CA LEU A 245 -8.68 19.66 1.30
C LEU A 245 -8.98 19.06 -0.08
N LEU A 246 -10.24 18.73 -0.32
CA LEU A 246 -10.74 18.42 -1.66
C LEU A 246 -11.62 19.56 -2.12
N ARG A 247 -11.33 20.11 -3.30
CA ARG A 247 -12.16 21.11 -3.96
C ARG A 247 -13.10 20.41 -4.92
N TRP A 248 -14.40 20.68 -4.77
CA TRP A 248 -15.41 20.30 -5.75
C TRP A 248 -15.65 21.48 -6.70
N CYS A 249 -15.23 21.35 -7.95
CA CYS A 249 -15.31 22.43 -8.94
C CYS A 249 -16.71 22.47 -9.57
N GLN A 250 -17.54 23.43 -9.13
CA GLN A 250 -18.93 23.60 -9.56
C GLN A 250 -19.11 24.65 -10.68
N GLY A 251 -18.05 25.06 -11.39
CA GLY A 251 -18.13 26.11 -12.42
C GLY A 251 -16.91 26.16 -13.33
N ALA A 252 -16.99 26.99 -14.39
CA ALA A 252 -15.87 27.23 -15.29
C ALA A 252 -14.67 27.78 -14.51
N GLU A 253 -13.49 27.20 -14.74
CA GLU A 253 -12.23 27.61 -14.13
C GLU A 253 -12.07 29.14 -14.20
N GLY A 254 -11.85 29.75 -13.04
CA GLY A 254 -11.50 31.17 -12.90
C GLY A 254 -10.01 31.34 -12.67
#